data_AF-A0A9E5BLW5-F1
#
_entry.id   AF-A0A9E5BLW5-F1
#
_cell.length_a   1.000
_cell.length_b   1.000
_cell.length_c   1.000
_cell.angle_alpha   90.00
_cell.angle_beta   90.00
_cell.angle_gamma   90.00
#
_symmetry.space_group_name_H-M   'P 1'
#
loop_
_entity.id
_entity.type
_entity.pdbx_description
1 polymer ?
#
loop_
_entity_poly.entity_id
_entity_poly.type
_entity_poly.pdbx_seq_one_letter_code
_entity_poly.pdbx_strand_id
1 'polypeptide(L)'
;MKLTLWTYEGPPHIGAMRIATAMEGVHYVLHAPQGDTYADLLFTMIERMNKRPPVTYTTFQARDLGGDTAELFKDAARSAYARP
;
A
#
# COMPACT_ATOMS: atom_id res chain seq x y z
N MET A 1 1.49 -23.67 -11.43
CA MET A 1 0.85 -23.15 -10.19
C MET A 1 1.32 -23.98 -9.01
N LYS A 2 1.33 -23.41 -7.79
CA LYS A 2 1.64 -24.13 -6.54
C LYS A 2 0.43 -24.00 -5.60
N LEU A 3 -0.08 -25.12 -5.09
CA LEU A 3 -1.11 -25.10 -4.06
C LEU A 3 -0.47 -24.62 -2.74
N THR A 4 -1.03 -23.59 -2.10
CA THR A 4 -0.45 -22.98 -0.89
C THR A 4 -1.55 -22.68 0.10
N LEU A 5 -1.49 -23.32 1.27
CA LEU A 5 -2.42 -23.07 2.38
C LEU A 5 -1.89 -22.01 3.35
N TRP A 6 -0.57 -22.01 3.58
CA TRP A 6 0.12 -21.07 4.45
C TRP A 6 1.39 -20.58 3.77
N THR A 7 1.70 -19.30 3.98
CA THR A 7 2.97 -18.71 3.57
C THR A 7 3.70 -18.20 4.80
N TYR A 8 4.99 -18.47 4.88
CA TYR A 8 5.84 -17.95 5.96
C TYR A 8 6.05 -16.44 5.82
N GLU A 9 6.03 -15.93 4.59
CA GLU A 9 6.30 -14.53 4.28
C GLU A 9 5.17 -13.93 3.45
N GLY A 10 4.88 -12.66 3.67
CA GLY A 10 4.00 -11.88 2.79
C GLY A 10 4.67 -11.51 1.47
N PRO A 11 3.92 -10.90 0.53
CA PRO A 11 4.50 -10.38 -0.71
C PRO A 11 5.52 -9.26 -0.44
N PRO A 12 6.46 -9.01 -1.37
CA PRO A 12 7.59 -8.11 -1.13
C PRO A 12 7.19 -6.66 -0.82
N HIS A 13 6.03 -6.19 -1.30
CA HIS A 13 5.53 -4.85 -0.99
C HIS A 13 5.18 -4.67 0.50
N ILE A 14 4.87 -5.75 1.24
CA ILE A 14 4.71 -5.69 2.70
C ILE A 14 6.07 -5.41 3.36
N GLY A 15 7.16 -5.97 2.82
CA GLY A 15 8.52 -5.65 3.26
C GLY A 15 8.86 -4.18 3.04
N ALA A 16 8.58 -3.64 1.85
CA ALA A 16 8.78 -2.21 1.56
C ALA A 16 7.96 -1.31 2.50
N MET A 17 6.71 -1.70 2.77
CA MET A 17 5.83 -1.00 3.71
C MET A 17 6.39 -1.01 5.14
N ARG A 18 6.95 -2.13 5.61
CA ARG A 18 7.60 -2.20 6.92
C ARG A 18 8.75 -1.20 7.03
N ILE A 19 9.56 -1.04 5.98
CA ILE A 19 10.65 -0.06 5.96
C ILE A 19 10.10 1.37 6.01
N ALA A 20 9.14 1.71 5.15
CA ALA A 20 8.55 3.05 5.15
C ALA A 20 7.90 3.41 6.49
N THR A 21 7.18 2.47 7.11
CA THR A 21 6.53 2.66 8.41
C THR A 21 7.53 2.80 9.57
N ALA A 22 8.70 2.17 9.47
CA ALA A 22 9.76 2.27 10.48
C ALA A 22 10.57 3.58 10.40
N MET A 23 10.46 4.32 9.30
CA MET A 23 11.18 5.57 9.08
C MET A 23 10.30 6.79 9.36
N GLU A 24 10.95 7.91 9.67
CA GLU A 24 10.30 9.23 9.74
C GLU A 24 10.60 10.04 8.47
N GLY A 25 9.65 10.84 8.01
CA GLY A 25 9.79 11.66 6.81
C GLY A 25 9.76 10.88 5.49
N VAL A 26 9.40 9.60 5.52
CA VAL A 26 9.25 8.75 4.32
C VAL A 26 7.77 8.42 4.11
N HIS A 27 7.29 8.63 2.89
CA HIS A 27 5.94 8.25 2.48
C HIS A 27 6.00 7.27 1.31
N TYR A 28 5.19 6.21 1.37
CA TYR A 28 5.19 5.13 0.39
C TYR A 28 3.94 5.18 -0.49
N VAL A 29 4.11 5.36 -1.79
CA VAL A 29 3.00 5.30 -2.76
C VAL A 29 3.04 3.94 -3.46
N LEU A 30 1.98 3.15 -3.26
CA LEU A 30 1.86 1.80 -3.78
C LEU A 30 0.79 1.75 -4.87
N HIS A 31 1.20 1.37 -6.09
CA HIS A 31 0.25 1.04 -7.14
C HIS A 31 -0.35 -0.35 -6.88
N ALA A 32 -1.58 -0.37 -6.34
CA ALA A 32 -2.26 -1.58 -5.94
C ALA A 32 -3.77 -1.49 -6.21
N PRO A 33 -4.43 -2.64 -6.44
CA PRO A 33 -5.87 -2.69 -6.59
C PRO A 33 -6.59 -2.40 -5.27
N GLN A 34 -7.90 -2.19 -5.34
CA GLN A 34 -8.73 -2.11 -4.14
C GLN A 34 -8.65 -3.43 -3.33
N GLY A 35 -8.44 -3.30 -2.02
CA GLY A 35 -8.39 -4.42 -1.07
C GLY A 35 -7.02 -4.60 -0.42
N ASP A 36 -5.93 -4.22 -1.10
CA ASP A 36 -4.55 -4.36 -0.60
C ASP A 36 -4.26 -3.48 0.63
N THR A 37 -5.17 -2.57 0.98
CA THR A 37 -5.14 -1.80 2.25
C THR A 37 -5.26 -2.68 3.49
N TYR A 38 -5.58 -3.97 3.37
CA TYR A 38 -5.56 -4.91 4.51
C TYR A 38 -4.20 -4.91 5.21
N ALA A 39 -3.11 -4.60 4.49
CA ALA A 39 -1.76 -4.53 5.03
C ALA A 39 -1.64 -3.51 6.18
N ASP A 40 -2.46 -2.45 6.19
CA ASP A 40 -2.46 -1.46 7.27
C ASP A 40 -2.85 -2.08 8.63
N LEU A 41 -3.64 -3.16 8.63
CA LEU A 41 -4.05 -3.87 9.84
C LEU A 41 -2.88 -4.61 10.50
N LEU A 42 -1.85 -4.97 9.74
CA LEU A 42 -0.64 -5.56 10.30
C LEU A 42 0.06 -4.57 11.25
N PHE A 43 0.01 -3.27 10.94
CA PHE A 43 0.64 -2.24 11.76
C PHE A 43 -0.31 -1.71 12.83
N THR A 44 -1.56 -1.42 12.47
CA THR A 44 -2.52 -0.81 13.40
C THR A 44 -3.08 -1.80 14.42
N MET A 45 -3.19 -3.10 14.09
CA MET A 45 -3.77 -4.10 14.99
C MET A 45 -2.72 -5.01 15.62
N ILE A 46 -1.79 -5.58 14.84
CA ILE A 46 -0.77 -6.51 15.37
C ILE A 46 0.32 -5.71 16.09
N GLU A 47 0.90 -4.71 15.44
CA GLU A 47 1.90 -3.82 16.07
C GLU A 47 1.26 -2.75 16.98
N ARG A 48 -0.07 -2.59 16.92
CA ARG A 48 -0.84 -1.62 17.73
C ARG A 48 -0.39 -0.17 17.55
N MET A 49 0.03 0.18 16.33
CA MET A 49 0.43 1.53 16.00
C MET A 49 -0.74 2.50 16.16
N ASN A 50 -0.50 3.63 16.83
CA ASN A 50 -1.51 4.66 17.11
C ASN A 50 -1.74 5.65 15.96
N LYS A 51 -1.05 5.45 14.83
CA LYS A 51 -1.16 6.25 13.61
C LYS A 51 -1.31 5.32 12.40
N ARG A 52 -1.85 5.85 11.31
CA ARG A 52 -1.88 5.11 10.04
C ARG A 52 -0.46 4.96 9.49
N PRO A 53 -0.12 3.82 8.86
CA PRO A 53 1.10 3.70 8.08
C PRO A 53 1.21 4.83 7.05
N PRO A 54 2.42 5.37 6.77
CA PRO A 54 2.62 6.43 5.78
C PRO A 54 2.57 5.85 4.35
N VAL A 55 1.43 5.28 3.98
CA VAL A 55 1.20 4.60 2.70
C VAL A 55 0.01 5.22 1.99
N THR A 56 0.11 5.41 0.68
CA THR A 56 -1.02 5.76 -0.20
C THR A 56 -1.13 4.72 -1.30
N TYR A 57 -2.32 4.16 -1.44
CA TYR A 57 -2.64 3.16 -2.44
C TYR A 57 -3.41 3.82 -3.59
N THR A 58 -3.12 3.43 -4.84
CA THR A 58 -3.92 3.91 -5.97
C THR A 58 -5.35 3.34 -5.98
N THR A 59 -5.55 2.16 -5.36
CA THR A 59 -6.86 1.51 -5.20
C THR A 59 -7.67 1.35 -6.50
N PHE A 60 -7.00 1.02 -7.61
CA PHE A 60 -7.70 0.86 -8.89
C PHE A 60 -8.66 -0.33 -8.86
N GLN A 61 -9.73 -0.24 -9.64
CA GLN A 61 -10.78 -1.24 -9.78
C GLN A 61 -10.86 -1.75 -11.22
N ALA A 62 -11.70 -2.77 -11.45
CA ALA A 62 -11.89 -3.36 -12.78
C ALA A 62 -12.26 -2.33 -13.86
N ARG A 63 -13.07 -1.32 -13.52
CA ARG A 63 -13.46 -0.22 -14.44
C ARG A 63 -12.27 0.66 -14.86
N ASP A 64 -11.26 0.76 -14.02
CA ASP A 64 -10.09 1.61 -14.28
C ASP A 64 -9.09 0.93 -15.22
N LEU A 65 -9.16 -0.40 -15.36
CA LEU A 65 -8.27 -1.18 -16.22
C LEU A 65 -8.42 -0.85 -17.72
N GLY A 66 -9.59 -0.36 -18.12
CA GLY A 66 -9.84 0.13 -19.48
C GLY A 66 -9.44 1.59 -19.70
N GLY A 67 -9.03 2.28 -18.63
CA GLY A 67 -8.61 3.69 -18.66
C GLY A 67 -7.11 3.85 -18.43
N ASP A 68 -6.71 5.06 -18.02
CA ASP A 68 -5.32 5.39 -17.72
C ASP A 68 -4.99 5.17 -16.24
N THR A 69 -4.60 3.95 -15.89
CA THR A 69 -4.14 3.63 -14.52
C THR A 69 -2.81 4.30 -14.16
N ALA A 70 -2.04 4.77 -15.15
CA ALA A 70 -0.80 5.49 -14.91
C ALA A 70 -1.09 6.92 -14.41
N GLU A 71 -2.13 7.58 -14.91
CA GLU A 71 -2.55 8.87 -14.36
C GLU A 71 -3.04 8.74 -12.92
N LEU A 72 -3.77 7.67 -12.58
CA LEU A 72 -4.14 7.37 -11.18
C LEU A 72 -2.91 7.30 -10.27
N PHE A 73 -1.81 6.70 -10.74
CA PHE A 73 -0.57 6.65 -9.97
C PHE A 73 0.08 8.02 -9.81
N LYS A 74 0.17 8.81 -10.88
CA LYS A 74 0.74 10.16 -10.80
C LYS A 74 -0.06 11.05 -9.85
N ASP A 75 -1.38 10.96 -9.89
CA ASP A 75 -2.26 11.74 -9.02
C ASP A 75 -2.14 11.29 -7.57
N ALA A 76 -2.02 9.99 -7.31
CA ALA A 76 -1.74 9.48 -5.96
C ALA A 76 -0.39 10.00 -5.43
N ALA A 77 0.66 10.01 -6.28
CA ALA A 77 1.97 10.50 -5.89
C ALA A 77 1.98 12.01 -5.60
N ARG A 78 1.37 12.82 -6.47
CA ARG A 78 1.22 14.27 -6.27
C ARG A 78 0.42 14.56 -5.01
N SER A 79 -0.71 13.87 -4.82
CA SER A 79 -1.60 14.07 -3.66
C SER A 79 -0.94 13.66 -2.34
N ALA A 80 -0.14 12.59 -2.35
CA ALA A 80 0.63 12.16 -1.19
C ALA A 80 1.69 13.19 -0.80
N TYR A 81 2.41 13.75 -1.78
CA TYR A 81 3.42 14.78 -1.54
C TYR A 81 2.81 16.12 -1.08
N ALA A 82 1.66 16.50 -1.64
CA ALA A 82 1.02 17.77 -1.33
C ALA A 82 0.24 17.78 -0.01
N ARG A 83 0.06 16.62 0.65
CA ARG A 83 -0.58 16.55 1.97
C ARG A 83 0.37 17.13 3.03
N PRO A 84 -0.12 18.04 3.89
CA PRO A 84 0.68 18.61 4.98
C PRO A 84 0.97 17.60 6.07
#